data_AF-A0A7M2RCW8-F1
#
_entry.id   AF-A0A7M2RCW8-F1
#
_cell.length_a   1.000
_cell.length_b   1.000
_cell.length_c   1.000
_cell.angle_alpha   90.00
_cell.angle_beta   90.00
_cell.angle_gamma   90.00
#
_symmetry.space_group_name_H-M   'P 1'
#
loop_
_entity.id
_entity.type
_entity.pdbx_description
1 polymer ?
#
loop_
_entity_poly.entity_id
_entity_poly.type
_entity_poly.pdbx_seq_one_letter_code
_entity_poly.pdbx_strand_id
1 'polypeptide(L)' 'METISEKELSALNDLLSEEDLLIKKFQMLAQHSDDPQVKDKFNEISNKHQEHFNRLYAQLS' A
#
# COMPACT_ATOMS: atom_id res chain seq x y z
N MET A 1 0.91 -21.89 -16.30
CA MET A 1 1.01 -20.53 -15.73
C MET A 1 0.10 -19.69 -16.58
N GLU A 2 -0.99 -19.19 -16.02
CA GLU A 2 -1.81 -18.20 -16.73
C GLU A 2 -0.97 -16.94 -16.89
N THR A 3 -0.83 -16.50 -18.14
CA THR A 3 -0.15 -15.26 -18.45
C THR A 3 -1.07 -14.12 -18.04
N ILE A 4 -0.59 -13.23 -17.18
CA ILE A 4 -1.30 -11.98 -16.85
C ILE A 4 -1.57 -11.24 -18.17
N SER A 5 -2.82 -10.92 -18.45
CA SER A 5 -3.17 -10.12 -19.63
C SER A 5 -2.67 -8.68 -19.48
N GLU A 6 -2.47 -7.96 -20.58
CA GLU A 6 -2.06 -6.55 -20.52
C GLU A 6 -3.01 -5.69 -19.67
N LYS A 7 -4.31 -6.01 -19.69
CA LYS A 7 -5.32 -5.31 -18.88
C LYS A 7 -5.14 -5.59 -17.39
N GLU A 8 -4.90 -6.83 -17.02
CA GLU A 8 -4.63 -7.21 -15.63
C GLU A 8 -3.31 -6.63 -15.13
N LEU A 9 -2.28 -6.59 -15.99
CA LEU A 9 -1.00 -5.96 -15.68
C LEU A 9 -1.16 -4.44 -15.46
N SER A 10 -1.93 -3.76 -16.31
CA SER A 10 -2.26 -2.34 -16.12
C SER A 10 -2.96 -2.12 -14.78
N ALA A 11 -4.02 -2.89 -14.50
CA ALA A 11 -4.76 -2.77 -13.25
C ALA A 11 -3.87 -3.05 -12.02
N LEU A 12 -2.96 -4.02 -12.12
CA LEU A 12 -2.03 -4.35 -11.04
C LEU A 12 -1.04 -3.21 -10.77
N ASN A 13 -0.52 -2.56 -11.81
CA ASN A 13 0.35 -1.40 -11.68
C ASN A 13 -0.38 -0.19 -11.07
N ASP A 14 -1.64 0.04 -11.45
CA ASP A 14 -2.48 1.08 -10.86
C ASP A 14 -2.68 0.83 -9.37
N LEU A 15 -3.06 -0.40 -8.98
CA LEU A 15 -3.23 -0.79 -7.58
C LEU A 15 -1.93 -0.66 -6.77
N LEU A 16 -0.79 -1.07 -7.34
CA LEU A 16 0.52 -0.91 -6.68
C LEU A 16 0.84 0.57 -6.41
N SER A 17 0.53 1.45 -7.38
CA SER A 17 0.74 2.89 -7.24
C SER A 17 -0.18 3.50 -6.17
N GLU A 18 -1.42 3.03 -6.09
CA GLU A 18 -2.36 3.43 -5.05
C GLU A 18 -1.90 3.00 -3.65
N GLU A 19 -1.45 1.75 -3.49
CA GLU A 19 -0.96 1.25 -2.21
C GLU A 19 0.30 2.04 -1.74
N ASP A 20 1.25 2.32 -2.64
CA ASP A 20 2.43 3.17 -2.33
C ASP A 20 2.03 4.59 -1.89
N LEU A 21 1.03 5.20 -2.55
CA LEU A 21 0.48 6.49 -2.15
C LEU A 21 -0.13 6.44 -0.74
N LEU A 22 -0.89 5.40 -0.43
CA LEU A 22 -1.53 5.24 0.88
C LEU A 22 -0.51 4.99 1.99
N ILE A 23 0.52 4.16 1.75
CA ILE A 23 1.62 3.93 2.68
C ILE A 23 2.26 5.27 3.07
N LYS A 24 2.66 6.08 2.07
CA LYS A 24 3.29 7.38 2.27
C LYS A 24 2.37 8.36 3.00
N LYS A 25 1.09 8.42 2.60
CA LYS A 25 0.08 9.28 3.23
C LYS A 25 -0.05 8.99 4.72
N PHE A 26 -0.18 7.72 5.10
CA PHE A 26 -0.37 7.35 6.50
C PHE A 26 0.91 7.48 7.32
N GLN A 27 2.10 7.25 6.73
CA GLN A 27 3.36 7.57 7.40
C GLN A 27 3.48 9.08 7.68
N MET A 28 3.15 9.92 6.70
CA MET A 28 3.14 11.37 6.86
C MET A 28 2.16 11.81 7.94
N LEU A 29 0.92 11.28 7.93
CA LEU A 29 -0.07 11.57 8.97
C LEU A 29 0.41 11.13 10.36
N ALA A 30 1.05 9.97 10.49
CA ALA A 30 1.63 9.50 11.76
C ALA A 30 2.74 10.44 12.27
N GLN A 31 3.57 10.97 11.37
CA GLN A 31 4.65 11.91 11.71
C GLN A 31 4.13 13.27 12.17
N HIS A 32 2.98 13.71 11.66
CA HIS A 32 2.34 14.99 12.02
C HIS A 32 1.27 14.87 13.12
N SER A 33 1.12 13.70 13.73
CA SER A 33 0.18 13.49 14.83
C SER A 33 0.88 13.60 16.18
N ASP A 34 0.37 14.48 17.03
CA ASP A 34 0.87 14.65 18.41
C ASP A 34 0.25 13.65 19.40
N ASP A 35 -0.96 13.16 19.12
CA ASP A 35 -1.63 12.15 19.94
C ASP A 35 -1.01 10.75 19.70
N PRO A 36 -0.47 10.07 20.74
CA PRO A 36 0.18 8.77 20.57
C PRO A 36 -0.74 7.68 20.01
N GLN A 37 -2.02 7.65 20.40
CA GLN A 37 -2.97 6.64 19.93
C GLN A 37 -3.31 6.85 18.46
N VAL A 38 -3.46 8.11 18.03
CA VAL A 38 -3.69 8.47 16.63
C VAL A 38 -2.47 8.12 15.78
N LYS A 39 -1.27 8.43 16.25
CA LYS A 39 -0.01 8.08 15.59
C LYS A 39 0.12 6.57 15.41
N ASP A 40 -0.12 5.79 16.46
CA ASP A 40 -0.09 4.33 16.41
C ASP A 40 -1.12 3.78 15.41
N LYS A 41 -2.31 4.40 15.35
CA LYS A 41 -3.33 3.99 14.39
C LYS A 41 -2.91 4.23 12.95
N PHE A 42 -2.31 5.38 12.65
CA PHE A 42 -1.79 5.66 11.30
C PHE A 42 -0.63 4.74 10.92
N ASN A 43 0.25 4.40 11.86
CA ASN A 43 1.29 3.39 11.62
C ASN A 43 0.69 2.01 11.32
N GLU A 44 -0.32 1.58 12.08
CA GLU A 44 -1.02 0.32 11.84
C GLU A 44 -1.66 0.29 10.43
N ILE A 45 -2.28 1.40 10.01
CA ILE A 45 -2.89 1.51 8.67
C ILE A 45 -1.82 1.46 7.58
N SER A 46 -0.71 2.21 7.74
CA SER A 46 0.40 2.18 6.78
C SER A 46 0.97 0.77 6.62
N ASN A 47 1.15 0.03 7.72
CA ASN A 47 1.65 -1.35 7.69
C ASN A 47 0.68 -2.28 6.94
N LYS A 48 -0.63 -2.11 7.08
CA LYS A 48 -1.62 -2.90 6.30
C LYS A 48 -1.50 -2.64 4.80
N HIS A 49 -1.36 -1.38 4.39
CA HIS A 49 -1.13 -1.04 2.99
C HIS A 49 0.21 -1.59 2.46
N GLN A 50 1.25 -1.61 3.28
CA GLN A 50 2.52 -2.26 2.93
C GLN A 50 2.35 -3.77 2.71
N GLU A 51 1.56 -4.46 3.54
CA GLU A 51 1.22 -5.87 3.31
C GLU A 51 0.43 -6.09 2.02
N HIS A 52 -0.54 -5.21 1.71
CA HIS A 52 -1.29 -5.29 0.47
C HIS A 52 -0.39 -5.07 -0.76
N PHE A 53 0.45 -4.03 -0.73
CA PHE A 53 1.45 -3.78 -1.77
C PHE A 53 2.31 -5.02 -2.02
N ASN A 54 2.84 -5.64 -0.96
CA ASN A 54 3.69 -6.82 -1.07
C ASN A 54 2.94 -8.01 -1.71
N ARG A 55 1.64 -8.19 -1.39
CA ARG A 55 0.81 -9.24 -1.98
C ARG A 55 0.53 -9.00 -3.46
N LEU A 56 0.29 -7.75 -3.86
CA LEU A 56 0.13 -7.37 -5.27
C LEU A 56 1.44 -7.55 -6.03
N TYR A 57 2.55 -7.12 -5.45
CA TYR A 57 3.88 -7.24 -6.06
C TYR A 57 4.29 -8.69 -6.28
N ALA A 58 3.93 -9.59 -5.35
CA ALA A 58 4.15 -11.02 -5.50
C ALA A 58 3.40 -11.65 -6.70
N GLN A 59 2.35 -11.00 -7.22
CA GLN A 59 1.67 -11.47 -8.45
C GLN A 59 2.49 -11.18 -9.72
N LEU A 60 3.47 -10.27 -9.67
CA LEU A 60 4.37 -9.96 -10.78
C LEU A 60 5.59 -10.91 -10.86
N SER A 61 5.71 -11.84 -9.90
CA SER A 61 6.87 -12.72 -9.71
C SER A 61 6.70 -14.09 -10.35
#